data_AF-A0A7J6QLR2-F1
#
_entry.id   AF-A0A7J6QLR2-F1
#
_cell.length_a   1.000
_cell.length_b   1.000
_cell.length_c   1.000
_cell.angle_alpha   90.00
_cell.angle_beta   90.00
_cell.angle_gamma   90.00
#
_symmetry.space_group_name_H-M   'P 1'
#
loop_
_entity.id
_entity.type
_entity.pdbx_description
1 polymer ?
#
loop_
_entity_poly.entity_id
_entity_poly.type
_entity_poly.pdbx_seq_one_letter_code
_entity_poly.pdbx_strand_id
1 'polypeptide(L)'
;MSNNASNAAAAAGGGSRIIMIGAHTDSPCLRLRPRSPIKPKEGIIQLGVSTYGGGLWHTWFDRGLGMAGKVVIHNNKGCIEERLIRVDRPVAIIPNLAIHLQTAEERNAGFKINPEEHLMPIFCSSKYYHQQQQQQQQQQAAASAGGGHDDKQNTDDDAMVNGNHRALME
;
A
#
# COMPACT_ATOMS: atom_id res chain seq x y z
N MET A 1 -12.69 7.34 14.63
CA MET A 1 -11.27 7.10 14.26
C MET A 1 -10.57 6.56 15.50
N SER A 2 -10.36 5.24 15.59
CA SER A 2 -9.60 4.66 16.71
C SER A 2 -8.10 4.79 16.41
N ASN A 3 -7.34 5.32 17.36
CA ASN A 3 -5.90 5.49 17.21
C ASN A 3 -5.17 4.20 17.64
N ASN A 4 -4.99 3.25 16.71
CA ASN A 4 -4.37 1.93 16.99
C ASN A 4 -2.84 1.93 16.83
N ALA A 5 -2.20 3.10 16.70
CA ALA A 5 -0.76 3.21 16.45
C ALA A 5 0.11 3.14 17.72
N SER A 6 -0.50 3.30 18.89
CA SER A 6 0.18 3.26 20.19
C SER A 6 -0.52 2.27 21.11
N ASN A 7 0.27 1.53 21.90
CA ASN A 7 -0.23 0.59 22.90
C ASN A 7 0.39 0.88 24.27
N ALA A 8 -0.33 0.51 25.32
CA ALA A 8 0.17 0.50 26.68
C ALA A 8 -0.30 -0.79 27.34
N ALA A 9 0.61 -1.45 28.07
CA ALA A 9 0.32 -2.65 28.82
C ALA A 9 0.85 -2.47 30.25
N ALA A 10 0.08 -2.94 31.23
CA ALA A 10 0.44 -2.87 32.65
C ALA A 10 0.30 -4.26 33.29
N ALA A 11 1.26 -4.61 34.15
CA ALA A 11 1.20 -5.80 34.98
C ALA A 11 1.34 -5.38 36.45
N ALA A 12 0.42 -5.83 37.30
CA ALA A 12 0.45 -5.53 38.74
C ALA A 12 1.39 -6.50 39.47
N GLY A 13 2.30 -5.96 40.29
CA GLY A 13 3.12 -6.71 41.24
C GLY A 13 2.78 -6.33 42.68
N GLY A 14 3.13 -7.18 43.64
CA GLY A 14 2.79 -7.00 45.07
C GLY A 14 3.55 -5.88 45.82
N GLY A 15 3.99 -4.82 45.14
CA GLY A 15 4.75 -3.71 45.75
C GLY A 15 4.33 -2.33 45.24
N SER A 16 4.67 -1.28 45.98
CA SER A 16 4.28 0.12 45.70
C SER A 16 5.13 0.83 44.62
N ARG A 17 5.93 0.09 43.86
CA ARG A 17 6.86 0.65 42.85
C ARG A 17 6.27 0.54 41.45
N ILE A 18 6.45 1.57 40.64
CA ILE A 18 6.11 1.59 39.22
C ILE A 18 7.41 1.55 38.41
N ILE A 19 7.50 0.62 37.47
CA ILE A 19 8.60 0.53 36.48
C ILE A 19 7.98 0.84 35.11
N MET A 20 8.58 1.79 34.39
CA MET A 20 8.12 2.19 33.05
C MET A 20 9.21 1.92 32.02
N ILE A 21 8.82 1.31 30.90
CA ILE A 21 9.68 1.06 29.74
C ILE A 21 8.97 1.65 28.52
N GLY A 22 9.66 2.49 27.75
CA GLY A 22 9.14 3.11 26.53
C GLY A 22 9.84 2.58 25.29
N ALA A 23 9.08 2.41 24.21
CA ALA A 23 9.56 2.11 22.86
C ALA A 23 8.67 2.84 21.83
N HIS A 24 9.11 2.90 20.58
CA HIS A 24 8.31 3.40 19.46
C HIS A 24 8.03 2.27 18.47
N THR A 25 6.86 2.33 17.82
CA THR A 25 6.33 1.25 16.94
C THR A 25 6.49 1.57 15.45
N ASP A 26 6.98 2.76 15.14
CA ASP A 26 7.17 3.25 13.79
C ASP A 26 8.61 3.04 13.31
N SER A 27 8.81 3.07 12.00
CA SER A 27 10.11 2.97 11.37
C SER A 27 10.11 3.76 10.07
N PRO A 28 11.26 4.28 9.61
CA PRO A 28 11.32 4.99 8.35
C PRO A 28 10.77 4.16 7.19
N CYS A 29 9.85 4.73 6.41
CA CYS A 29 9.18 4.02 5.33
C CYS A 29 8.74 4.95 4.19
N LEU A 30 8.31 4.34 3.08
CA LEU A 30 7.63 5.03 1.99
C LEU A 30 6.11 4.90 2.19
N ARG A 31 5.43 6.01 2.44
CA ARG A 31 3.97 6.07 2.58
C ARG A 31 3.32 6.37 1.26
N LEU A 32 2.23 5.68 0.94
CA LEU A 32 1.46 5.96 -0.27
C LEU A 32 0.77 7.31 -0.13
N ARG A 33 0.81 8.12 -1.19
CA ARG A 33 0.08 9.39 -1.24
C ARG A 33 -1.40 9.15 -1.51
N PRO A 34 -2.31 9.98 -0.96
CA PRO A 34 -3.75 9.84 -1.16
C PRO A 34 -4.18 9.84 -2.64
N ARG A 35 -3.46 10.55 -3.51
CA ARG A 35 -3.66 10.52 -4.96
C ARG A 35 -2.64 9.59 -5.61
N SER A 36 -2.95 8.30 -5.58
CA SER A 36 -2.21 7.24 -6.27
C SER A 36 -3.17 6.30 -7.00
N PRO A 37 -2.77 5.68 -8.12
CA PRO A 37 -1.46 5.80 -8.78
C PRO A 37 -1.27 7.12 -9.54
N ILE A 38 -0.02 7.47 -9.84
CA ILE A 38 0.33 8.63 -10.65
C ILE A 38 0.02 8.34 -12.12
N LYS A 39 -0.36 9.40 -12.87
CA LYS A 39 -0.61 9.30 -14.32
C LYS A 39 0.59 8.62 -15.01
N PRO A 40 0.33 7.66 -15.92
CA PRO A 40 1.41 6.95 -16.58
C PRO A 40 2.35 7.92 -17.30
N LYS A 41 3.64 7.73 -17.09
CA LYS A 41 4.72 8.30 -17.90
C LYS A 41 5.37 7.15 -18.66
N GLU A 42 5.69 7.34 -19.93
CA GLU A 42 6.42 6.34 -20.74
C GLU A 42 5.83 4.91 -20.67
N GLY A 43 4.51 4.78 -20.57
CA GLY A 43 3.82 3.49 -20.55
C GLY A 43 3.93 2.70 -19.24
N ILE A 44 4.48 3.27 -18.17
CA ILE A 44 4.54 2.68 -16.82
C ILE A 44 3.63 3.41 -15.83
N ILE A 45 3.06 2.66 -14.90
CA ILE A 45 2.28 3.16 -13.77
C ILE A 45 3.17 3.17 -12.53
N GLN A 46 3.25 4.33 -11.88
CA GLN A 46 4.01 4.52 -10.66
C GLN A 46 3.11 4.87 -9.49
N LEU A 47 3.58 4.56 -8.29
CA LEU A 47 2.93 4.93 -7.04
C LEU A 47 3.54 6.23 -6.50
N GLY A 48 2.69 7.19 -6.15
CA GLY A 48 3.15 8.40 -5.48
C GLY A 48 3.44 8.07 -4.03
N VAL A 49 4.66 8.31 -3.57
CA VAL A 49 5.06 8.03 -2.19
C VAL A 49 5.65 9.26 -1.50
N SER A 50 5.53 9.34 -0.19
CA SER A 50 6.24 10.29 0.66
C SER A 50 7.13 9.54 1.65
N THR A 51 8.27 10.14 1.97
CA THR A 51 9.17 9.62 2.99
C THR A 51 8.59 9.89 4.38
N TYR A 52 8.63 8.88 5.23
CA TYR A 52 8.32 8.99 6.65
C TYR A 52 9.60 8.76 7.46
N GLY A 53 9.96 9.68 8.35
CA GLY A 53 11.19 9.63 9.14
C GLY A 53 12.47 9.92 8.33
N GLY A 54 13.63 9.64 8.93
CA GLY A 54 14.96 9.86 8.35
C GLY A 54 15.61 8.57 7.82
N GLY A 55 15.03 7.96 6.79
CA GLY A 55 15.50 6.69 6.23
C GLY A 55 16.75 6.81 5.34
N LEU A 56 17.49 5.71 5.21
CA LEU A 56 18.55 5.55 4.21
C LEU A 56 17.94 5.23 2.84
N TRP A 57 17.42 6.24 2.14
CA TRP A 57 16.57 6.02 0.97
C TRP A 57 17.21 5.25 -0.20
N HIS A 58 18.54 5.30 -0.34
CA HIS A 58 19.26 4.54 -1.37
C HIS A 58 19.09 3.02 -1.18
N THR A 59 18.87 2.54 0.04
CA THR A 59 18.70 1.11 0.30
C THR A 59 17.35 0.56 -0.17
N TRP A 60 16.41 1.43 -0.56
CA TRP A 60 15.08 1.03 -1.04
C TRP A 60 15.05 0.70 -2.54
N PHE A 61 16.11 1.08 -3.27
CA PHE A 61 16.25 0.77 -4.68
C PHE A 61 16.53 -0.72 -4.89
N ASP A 62 16.10 -1.24 -6.04
CA ASP A 62 16.28 -2.62 -6.50
C ASP A 62 15.76 -3.69 -5.52
N ARG A 63 14.76 -3.34 -4.70
CA ARG A 63 14.06 -4.26 -3.82
C ARG A 63 12.63 -4.48 -4.29
N GLY A 64 12.17 -5.73 -4.23
CA GLY A 64 10.76 -6.05 -4.32
C GLY A 64 10.03 -5.51 -3.08
N LEU A 65 9.19 -4.50 -3.28
CA LEU A 65 8.45 -3.84 -2.21
C LEU A 65 7.07 -4.49 -2.05
N GLY A 66 6.78 -4.99 -0.86
CA GLY A 66 5.43 -5.30 -0.41
C GLY A 66 4.68 -4.02 0.01
N MET A 67 3.45 -4.19 0.47
CA MET A 67 2.61 -3.08 0.90
C MET A 67 1.80 -3.49 2.13
N ALA A 68 1.77 -2.64 3.15
CA ALA A 68 0.98 -2.84 4.34
C ALA A 68 0.47 -1.50 4.83
N GLY A 69 -0.63 -1.53 5.57
CA GLY A 69 -1.20 -0.31 6.12
C GLY A 69 -2.65 -0.47 6.49
N LYS A 70 -3.29 0.67 6.76
CA LYS A 70 -4.70 0.74 7.08
C LYS A 70 -5.46 1.25 5.86
N VAL A 71 -6.58 0.61 5.57
CA VAL A 71 -7.51 1.04 4.53
C VAL A 71 -8.87 1.34 5.14
N VAL A 72 -9.49 2.39 4.65
CA VAL A 72 -10.88 2.74 4.96
C VAL A 72 -11.75 2.33 3.79
N ILE A 73 -12.73 1.46 4.04
CA ILE A 73 -13.60 0.89 3.01
C ILE A 73 -15.07 1.02 3.39
N HIS A 74 -15.95 1.02 2.39
CA HIS A 74 -17.39 0.85 2.61
C HIS A 74 -17.69 -0.65 2.58
N ASN A 75 -18.30 -1.18 3.64
CA ASN A 75 -18.73 -2.56 3.69
C ASN A 75 -20.04 -2.77 2.90
N ASN A 76 -20.48 -4.03 2.77
CA ASN A 76 -21.68 -4.40 2.03
C ASN A 76 -22.98 -3.78 2.58
N LYS A 77 -22.95 -3.22 3.80
CA LYS A 77 -24.07 -2.54 4.44
C LYS A 77 -24.01 -1.01 4.26
N GLY A 78 -23.04 -0.51 3.48
CA GLY A 78 -22.81 0.92 3.26
C GLY A 78 -22.14 1.64 4.44
N CYS A 79 -21.68 0.92 5.46
CA CYS A 79 -20.99 1.52 6.60
C CYS A 79 -19.49 1.62 6.32
N ILE A 80 -18.86 2.67 6.85
CA ILE A 80 -17.40 2.85 6.81
C ILE A 80 -16.76 1.91 7.83
N GLU A 81 -15.75 1.15 7.41
CA GLU A 81 -14.93 0.32 8.28
C GLU A 81 -13.44 0.47 7.99
N GLU A 82 -12.63 0.32 9.04
CA GLU A 82 -11.17 0.27 8.94
C GLU A 82 -10.71 -1.18 8.88
N ARG A 83 -9.74 -1.48 8.01
CA ARG A 83 -9.08 -2.79 7.90
C ARG A 83 -7.57 -2.62 7.81
N LEU A 84 -6.84 -3.51 8.48
CA LEU A 84 -5.40 -3.64 8.29
C LEU A 84 -5.15 -4.63 7.15
N ILE A 85 -4.26 -4.26 6.24
CA ILE A 85 -3.84 -5.13 5.14
C ILE A 85 -2.34 -5.34 5.17
N ARG A 86 -1.91 -6.49 4.67
CA ARG A 86 -0.51 -6.82 4.43
C ARG A 86 -0.40 -7.66 3.17
N VAL A 87 0.38 -7.18 2.22
CA VAL A 87 0.69 -7.83 0.96
C VAL A 87 2.20 -8.07 0.94
N ASP A 88 2.60 -9.28 1.34
CA ASP A 88 4.01 -9.64 1.48
C ASP A 88 4.70 -9.92 0.14
N ARG A 89 3.94 -10.30 -0.89
CA ARG A 89 4.49 -10.48 -2.24
C ARG A 89 4.97 -9.13 -2.81
N PRO A 90 6.05 -9.10 -3.61
CA PRO A 90 6.52 -7.87 -4.23
C PRO A 90 5.45 -7.34 -5.20
N VAL A 91 4.99 -6.11 -4.95
CA VAL A 91 3.99 -5.42 -5.78
C VAL A 91 4.55 -4.22 -6.51
N ALA A 92 5.70 -3.70 -6.07
CA ALA A 92 6.36 -2.57 -6.70
C ALA A 92 7.89 -2.66 -6.55
N ILE A 93 8.62 -1.88 -7.34
CA ILE A 93 10.08 -1.76 -7.26
C ILE A 93 10.50 -0.34 -7.60
N ILE A 94 11.54 0.17 -6.94
CA ILE A 94 12.20 1.43 -7.32
C ILE A 94 13.51 1.03 -8.02
N PRO A 95 13.60 1.09 -9.35
CA PRO A 95 14.81 0.68 -10.05
C PRO A 95 15.91 1.74 -9.94
N ASN A 96 17.16 1.29 -9.81
CA ASN A 96 18.31 2.17 -10.01
C ASN A 96 18.43 2.60 -11.49
N LEU A 97 18.97 3.81 -11.69
CA LEU A 97 19.42 4.22 -13.02
C LEU A 97 20.64 3.38 -13.41
N ALA A 98 20.65 2.88 -14.64
CA ALA A 98 21.77 2.10 -15.14
C ALA A 98 23.08 2.90 -15.11
N ILE A 99 24.15 2.29 -14.61
CA ILE A 99 25.47 2.93 -14.45
C ILE A 99 26.04 3.50 -15.77
N HIS A 100 25.68 2.91 -16.90
CA HIS A 100 26.09 3.34 -18.24
C HIS A 100 25.52 4.71 -18.64
N LEU A 101 24.38 5.09 -18.05
CA LEU A 101 23.71 6.36 -18.28
C LEU A 101 24.22 7.47 -17.34
N GLN A 102 25.16 7.13 -16.44
CA GLN A 102 25.79 8.09 -15.54
C GLN A 102 27.19 8.46 -16.05
N THR A 103 27.52 9.74 -15.94
CA THR A 103 28.88 10.22 -16.12
C THR A 103 29.80 9.73 -15.00
N ALA A 104 31.12 9.74 -15.23
CA ALA A 104 32.08 9.34 -14.19
C ALA A 104 32.01 10.25 -12.95
N GLU A 105 31.74 11.54 -13.15
CA GLU A 105 31.59 12.53 -12.08
C GLU A 105 30.37 12.23 -11.20
N GLU A 106 29.22 11.93 -11.80
CA GLU A 106 27.99 11.59 -11.06
C GLU A 106 28.16 10.32 -10.23
N ARG A 107 28.89 9.32 -10.74
CA ARG A 107 29.19 8.09 -9.98
C ARG A 107 30.04 8.35 -8.74
N ASN A 108 30.97 9.32 -8.82
CA ASN A 108 31.88 9.65 -7.73
C ASN A 108 31.30 10.68 -6.73
N ALA A 109 30.28 11.44 -7.13
CA ALA A 109 29.66 12.49 -6.31
C ALA A 109 28.75 11.96 -5.17
N GLY A 110 28.66 10.64 -5.00
CA GLY A 110 27.78 9.98 -4.05
C GLY A 110 26.33 9.86 -4.58
N PHE A 111 25.54 8.98 -3.93
CA PHE A 111 24.19 8.67 -4.38
C PHE A 111 23.20 9.77 -3.98
N LYS A 112 23.03 10.77 -4.86
CA LYS A 112 22.10 11.89 -4.66
C LYS A 112 20.69 11.51 -5.11
N ILE A 113 19.76 11.46 -4.16
CA ILE A 113 18.35 11.09 -4.42
C ILE A 113 17.49 12.34 -4.28
N ASN A 114 16.66 12.60 -5.29
CA ASN A 114 15.49 13.45 -5.13
C ASN A 114 14.31 12.57 -4.67
N PRO A 115 13.81 12.70 -3.42
CA PRO A 115 12.71 11.86 -2.92
C PRO A 115 11.41 12.00 -3.71
N GLU A 116 11.18 13.15 -4.35
CA GLU A 116 9.99 13.38 -5.16
C GLU A 116 10.07 12.62 -6.48
N GLU A 117 11.21 12.69 -7.15
CA GLU A 117 11.34 12.21 -8.53
C GLU A 117 11.84 10.77 -8.61
N HIS A 118 12.77 10.37 -7.73
CA HIS A 118 13.51 9.13 -7.86
C HIS A 118 12.95 7.98 -7.03
N LEU A 119 12.12 8.25 -6.00
CA LEU A 119 11.57 7.22 -5.11
C LEU A 119 10.20 6.68 -5.54
N MET A 120 9.65 7.12 -6.67
CA MET A 120 8.36 6.67 -7.17
C MET A 120 8.43 5.20 -7.65
N PRO A 121 7.85 4.24 -6.91
CA PRO A 121 7.95 2.83 -7.27
C PRO A 121 7.14 2.53 -8.54
N ILE A 122 7.70 1.71 -9.43
CA ILE A 122 6.99 1.15 -10.57
C ILE A 122 6.07 0.05 -10.07
N PHE A 123 4.78 0.13 -10.43
CA PHE A 123 3.75 -0.83 -10.03
C PHE A 123 3.43 -1.82 -11.15
N CYS A 124 3.12 -1.31 -12.34
CA CYS A 124 2.82 -2.15 -13.52
C CYS A 124 2.91 -1.34 -14.82
N SER A 125 2.72 -2.00 -15.97
CA SER A 125 2.58 -1.30 -17.24
C SER A 125 1.18 -0.67 -17.39
N SER A 126 1.11 0.45 -18.11
CA SER A 126 -0.15 1.15 -18.43
C SER A 126 -1.14 0.24 -19.16
N LYS A 127 -0.65 -0.62 -20.06
CA LYS A 127 -1.47 -1.61 -20.77
C LYS A 127 -2.17 -2.56 -19.79
N TYR A 128 -1.40 -3.15 -18.87
CA TYR A 128 -1.94 -4.07 -17.86
C TYR A 128 -2.94 -3.35 -16.95
N TYR A 129 -2.62 -2.14 -16.51
CA TYR A 129 -3.48 -1.35 -15.64
C TYR A 129 -4.85 -1.04 -16.25
N HIS A 130 -4.88 -0.59 -17.52
CA HIS A 130 -6.15 -0.31 -18.21
C HIS A 130 -6.95 -1.59 -18.49
N GLN A 131 -6.28 -2.68 -18.83
CA GLN A 131 -6.94 -3.98 -19.04
C GLN A 131 -7.65 -4.45 -17.76
N GLN A 132 -7.01 -4.30 -16.59
CA GLN A 132 -7.62 -4.67 -15.31
C GLN A 132 -8.81 -3.78 -14.96
N GLN A 133 -8.74 -2.47 -15.23
CA GLN A 133 -9.89 -1.58 -15.00
C GLN A 133 -11.11 -1.97 -15.86
N GLN A 134 -10.90 -2.32 -17.12
CA GLN A 134 -11.98 -2.74 -18.02
C GLN A 134 -12.64 -4.04 -17.53
N GLN A 135 -11.85 -5.03 -17.13
CA GLN A 135 -12.37 -6.28 -16.55
C GLN A 135 -13.20 -6.02 -15.30
N GLN A 136 -12.72 -5.14 -14.41
CA GLN A 136 -13.41 -4.82 -13.17
C GLN A 136 -14.75 -4.09 -13.42
N GLN A 137 -14.79 -3.19 -14.39
CA GLN A 137 -16.04 -2.52 -14.81
C GLN A 137 -17.03 -3.51 -15.44
N GLN A 138 -16.56 -4.43 -16.28
CA GLN A 138 -17.42 -5.46 -16.88
C GLN A 138 -18.02 -6.40 -15.82
N GLN A 139 -17.23 -6.81 -14.83
CA GLN A 139 -17.71 -7.63 -13.71
C GLN A 139 -18.75 -6.88 -12.87
N GLN A 140 -18.54 -5.59 -12.60
CA GLN A 140 -19.52 -4.75 -11.91
C GLN A 140 -20.83 -4.60 -12.70
N ALA A 141 -20.75 -4.37 -14.01
CA ALA A 141 -21.92 -4.27 -14.88
C ALA A 141 -22.71 -5.58 -14.93
N ALA A 142 -22.02 -6.72 -15.07
CA ALA A 142 -22.63 -8.04 -15.06
C ALA A 142 -23.33 -8.36 -13.72
N ALA A 143 -22.71 -8.02 -12.59
CA ALA A 143 -23.32 -8.20 -11.26
C ALA A 143 -24.58 -7.34 -11.06
N SER A 144 -24.63 -6.14 -11.66
CA SER A 144 -25.81 -5.27 -11.59
C SER A 144 -26.96 -5.70 -12.52
N ALA A 145 -26.68 -6.45 -13.59
CA ALA A 145 -27.68 -6.91 -14.56
C ALA A 145 -28.33 -8.26 -14.19
N GLY A 146 -27.69 -9.07 -13.34
CA GLY A 146 -28.17 -10.40 -12.93
C GLY A 146 -29.16 -10.42 -11.75
N GLY A 147 -29.65 -9.27 -11.28
CA GLY A 147 -30.54 -9.15 -10.11
C GLY A 147 -32.03 -9.45 -10.37
N GLY A 148 -32.34 -10.52 -11.11
CA GLY A 148 -33.72 -10.96 -11.39
C GLY A 148 -33.95 -12.42 -11.00
N HIS A 149 -34.64 -12.63 -9.88
CA HIS A 149 -35.41 -13.81 -9.43
C HIS A 149 -34.72 -15.20 -9.46
N ASP A 150 -34.38 -15.75 -8.28
CA ASP A 150 -35.13 -16.87 -7.67
C ASP A 150 -34.55 -17.29 -6.30
N ASP A 151 -35.47 -17.58 -5.40
CA ASP A 151 -35.30 -18.03 -4.02
C ASP A 151 -34.93 -19.52 -3.97
N LYS A 152 -33.85 -19.90 -3.25
CA LYS A 152 -33.66 -21.21 -2.55
C LYS A 152 -32.28 -21.38 -1.88
N GLN A 153 -32.33 -21.43 -0.55
CA GLN A 153 -31.67 -22.34 0.41
C GLN A 153 -30.25 -22.92 0.13
N ASN A 154 -29.34 -22.55 1.06
CA ASN A 154 -28.40 -23.39 1.85
C ASN A 154 -27.16 -24.03 1.18
N THR A 155 -25.95 -23.59 1.55
CA THR A 155 -24.97 -24.22 2.49
C THR A 155 -23.54 -23.72 2.22
N ASP A 156 -22.89 -23.29 3.30
CA ASP A 156 -21.49 -23.41 3.69
C ASP A 156 -20.31 -23.18 2.71
N ASP A 157 -19.45 -22.27 3.18
CA ASP A 157 -17.99 -22.18 3.04
C ASP A 157 -17.35 -21.84 1.67
N ASP A 158 -16.37 -20.93 1.77
CA ASP A 158 -15.42 -20.45 0.76
C ASP A 158 -15.91 -19.37 -0.25
N ALA A 159 -16.19 -18.16 0.26
CA ALA A 159 -16.28 -16.95 -0.55
C ALA A 159 -15.04 -16.06 -0.38
N MET A 160 -14.11 -16.26 -1.32
CA MET A 160 -12.94 -15.44 -1.62
C MET A 160 -13.27 -13.93 -1.74
N VAL A 161 -12.32 -13.14 -1.25
CA VAL A 161 -12.18 -11.68 -1.35
C VAL A 161 -12.44 -11.19 -2.78
N ASN A 162 -13.59 -10.55 -3.01
CA ASN A 162 -13.79 -9.66 -4.16
C ASN A 162 -14.85 -8.60 -3.83
N GLY A 163 -14.41 -7.54 -3.16
CA GLY A 163 -15.20 -6.33 -2.93
C GLY A 163 -14.48 -5.14 -3.53
N ASN A 164 -15.13 -4.44 -4.47
CA ASN A 164 -14.64 -3.18 -5.02
C ASN A 164 -14.61 -2.12 -3.94
N HIS A 165 -13.43 -1.89 -3.37
CA HIS A 165 -13.22 -0.81 -2.42
C HIS A 165 -12.21 0.17 -3.01
N ARG A 166 -12.62 1.43 -3.22
CA ARG A 166 -11.66 2.54 -3.35
C ARG A 166 -11.03 2.74 -1.98
N ALA A 167 -9.99 1.98 -1.70
CA ALA A 167 -9.19 2.12 -0.49
C ALA A 167 -8.41 3.43 -0.57
N LEU A 168 -8.68 4.33 0.37
CA LEU A 168 -7.73 5.38 0.73
C LEU A 168 -6.70 4.71 1.65
N MET A 169 -5.44 4.74 1.25
CA MET A 169 -4.28 4.29 2.03
C MET A 169 -3.68 5.47 2.77
N GLU A 170 -3.43 5.29 4.07
CA GLU A 170 -2.67 6.20 4.95
C GLU A 170 -1.44 5.50 5.55
#